data_AF-A0A956YYL5-F1
#
_entry.id   AF-A0A956YYL5-F1
#
_cell.length_a   1.000
_cell.length_b   1.000
_cell.length_c   1.000
_cell.angle_alpha   90.00
_cell.angle_beta   90.00
_cell.angle_gamma   90.00
#
_symmetry.space_group_name_H-M   'P 1'
#
loop_
_entity.id
_entity.type
_entity.pdbx_description
1 polymer ?
#
loop_
_entity_poly.entity_id
_entity_poly.type
_entity_poly.pdbx_seq_one_letter_code
_entity_poly.pdbx_strand_id
1 'polypeptide(L)'
;MIDTYVRQLKSNDAGRRREAIIALGKSNDPAALPPLAEVYKNDPEPALRDLALKAGRYLRQHTQQEPPVAQEIAAAAPSSASSRLKEELASYEAEDASGSSSIPLQRRRVVPQEDIDRSKSYVDEALSHNMNGDNARALKALRKALELNPDIKDDGFFVSVAGAVTGDTGQAAINFILDQKQAKEFVKESKRQQKSVQTAMHLETAEKSRWSGVTLELAMFVLINVLGTLIMFFVFTESISSLSADSDMISGRQASELRSMVATFSLVTGLIVGLISAVGSAVNLFLQGLAIHFVATTLFGGKGTIRFMLDKLFGLYNKRLPLLYALIIASVWVTFGAGSPIFSALIGFVTSLIGLQILFKASSLTSQAYNFSTGSGCLTNILAFGFLGLISMVIGYLLTNVFLGSFLSSMGNLPLS
;
A
#
# COMPACT_ATOMS: atom_id res chain seq x y z
N MET A 1 -38.21 17.42 6.21
CA MET A 1 -37.58 16.44 5.28
C MET A 1 -36.66 15.45 5.99
N ILE A 2 -36.01 15.83 7.09
CA ILE A 2 -35.09 14.98 7.86
C ILE A 2 -35.77 13.73 8.42
N ASP A 3 -37.04 13.82 8.84
CA ASP A 3 -37.79 12.68 9.40
C ASP A 3 -37.93 11.50 8.43
N THR A 4 -37.88 11.77 7.12
CA THR A 4 -37.89 10.73 6.09
C THR A 4 -36.59 9.95 6.09
N TYR A 5 -35.44 10.64 6.14
CA TYR A 5 -34.13 10.00 6.17
C TYR A 5 -33.84 9.33 7.52
N VAL A 6 -34.28 9.93 8.63
CA VAL A 6 -34.19 9.29 9.96
C VAL A 6 -34.97 7.97 10.00
N ARG A 7 -36.13 7.89 9.33
CA ARG A 7 -36.84 6.61 9.16
C ARG A 7 -36.08 5.62 8.28
N GLN A 8 -35.46 6.09 7.20
CA GLN A 8 -34.67 5.23 6.29
C GLN A 8 -33.42 4.64 6.95
N LEU A 9 -32.83 5.30 7.95
CA LEU A 9 -31.73 4.74 8.75
C LEU A 9 -32.09 3.43 9.46
N LYS A 10 -33.38 3.16 9.65
CA LYS A 10 -33.88 1.91 10.26
C LYS A 10 -34.19 0.81 9.24
N SER A 11 -33.88 1.02 7.96
CA SER A 11 -34.11 0.03 6.89
C SER A 11 -33.18 -1.18 7.05
N ASN A 12 -33.69 -2.38 6.77
CA ASN A 12 -32.86 -3.59 6.68
C ASN A 12 -31.87 -3.55 5.51
N ASP A 13 -32.23 -2.83 4.44
CA ASP A 13 -31.37 -2.63 3.28
C ASP A 13 -30.26 -1.61 3.57
N ALA A 14 -29.00 -2.07 3.49
CA ALA A 14 -27.80 -1.28 3.69
C ALA A 14 -27.65 -0.14 2.66
N GLY A 15 -28.13 -0.33 1.43
CA GLY A 15 -28.12 0.71 0.39
C GLY A 15 -28.95 1.92 0.80
N ARG A 16 -30.18 1.68 1.27
CA ARG A 16 -31.08 2.74 1.77
C ARG A 16 -30.51 3.45 3.01
N ARG A 17 -29.88 2.72 3.93
CA ARG A 17 -29.21 3.34 5.08
C ARG A 17 -28.06 4.25 4.63
N ARG A 18 -27.26 3.81 3.67
CA ARG A 18 -26.17 4.62 3.08
C ARG A 18 -26.67 5.93 2.49
N GLU A 19 -27.72 5.87 1.67
CA GLU A 19 -28.33 7.07 1.07
C GLU A 19 -28.83 8.05 2.14
N ALA A 20 -29.49 7.54 3.18
CA ALA A 20 -29.96 8.35 4.29
C ALA A 20 -28.82 9.02 5.08
N ILE A 21 -27.71 8.31 5.33
CA ILE A 21 -26.51 8.89 5.98
C ILE A 21 -25.94 10.05 5.16
N ILE A 22 -25.85 9.90 3.83
CA ILE A 22 -25.34 10.94 2.94
C ILE A 22 -26.29 12.14 2.90
N ALA A 23 -27.60 11.89 2.78
CA ALA A 23 -28.60 12.94 2.74
C ALA A 23 -28.64 13.75 4.05
N LEU A 24 -28.54 13.08 5.20
CA LEU A 24 -28.45 13.72 6.53
C LEU A 24 -27.15 14.52 6.71
N GLY A 25 -26.02 14.03 6.19
CA GLY A 25 -24.76 14.81 6.21
C GLY A 25 -24.83 16.08 5.37
N LYS A 26 -25.61 16.08 4.29
CA LYS A 26 -25.77 17.21 3.36
C LYS A 26 -26.89 18.18 3.75
N SER A 27 -27.76 17.85 4.71
CA SER A 27 -28.91 18.69 5.04
C SER A 27 -28.56 19.96 5.83
N ASN A 28 -27.31 20.09 6.31
CA ASN A 28 -26.83 21.19 7.16
C ASN A 28 -27.63 21.45 8.45
N ASP A 29 -28.54 20.55 8.81
CA ASP A 29 -29.37 20.67 10.01
C ASP A 29 -28.71 19.96 11.21
N PRO A 30 -28.38 20.68 12.30
CA PRO A 30 -27.79 20.10 13.49
C PRO A 30 -28.64 18.99 14.14
N ALA A 31 -29.95 18.95 13.90
CA ALA A 31 -30.84 17.88 14.38
C ALA A 31 -30.51 16.51 13.77
N ALA A 32 -29.71 16.44 12.69
CA ALA A 32 -29.23 15.19 12.11
C ALA A 32 -28.04 14.57 12.87
N LEU A 33 -27.40 15.29 13.80
CA LEU A 33 -26.23 14.79 14.54
C LEU A 33 -26.54 13.59 15.45
N PRO A 34 -27.62 13.57 16.26
CA PRO A 34 -27.91 12.42 17.11
C PRO A 34 -28.21 11.13 16.31
N PRO A 35 -29.03 11.14 15.24
CA PRO A 35 -29.23 9.96 14.39
C PRO A 35 -27.93 9.43 13.75
N LEU A 36 -27.05 10.30 13.27
CA LEU A 36 -25.76 9.89 12.70
C LEU A 36 -24.84 9.26 13.76
N ALA A 37 -24.85 9.79 14.98
CA ALA A 37 -24.08 9.22 16.09
C ALA A 37 -24.60 7.83 16.50
N GLU A 38 -25.90 7.61 16.42
CA GLU A 38 -26.52 6.30 16.70
C GLU A 38 -26.10 5.24 15.67
N VAL A 39 -26.09 5.59 14.39
CA VAL A 39 -25.59 4.72 13.31
C VAL A 39 -24.12 4.39 13.51
N TYR A 40 -23.29 5.36 13.87
CA TYR A 40 -21.86 5.13 14.15
C TYR A 40 -21.63 4.11 15.27
N LYS A 41 -22.51 4.06 16.29
CA LYS A 41 -22.37 3.13 17.41
C LYS A 41 -22.91 1.74 17.07
N ASN A 42 -24.07 1.69 16.41
CA ASN A 42 -24.91 0.50 16.42
C ASN A 42 -25.17 -0.13 15.05
N ASP A 43 -24.75 0.47 13.93
CA ASP A 43 -24.95 -0.15 12.61
C ASP A 43 -24.13 -1.45 12.49
N PRO A 44 -24.74 -2.56 12.02
CA PRO A 44 -24.03 -3.83 11.85
C PRO A 44 -22.89 -3.75 10.84
N GLU A 45 -22.99 -2.88 9.82
CA GLU A 45 -21.96 -2.76 8.79
C GLU A 45 -20.84 -1.77 9.19
N PRO A 46 -19.57 -2.22 9.25
CA PRO A 46 -18.45 -1.35 9.58
C PRO A 46 -18.31 -0.13 8.66
N ALA A 47 -18.56 -0.31 7.36
CA ALA A 47 -18.44 0.75 6.37
C ALA A 47 -19.46 1.88 6.57
N LEU A 48 -20.67 1.56 7.04
CA LEU A 48 -21.70 2.57 7.31
C LEU A 48 -21.43 3.33 8.60
N ARG A 49 -20.80 2.69 9.60
CA ARG A 49 -20.32 3.38 10.81
C ARG A 49 -19.30 4.45 10.44
N ASP A 50 -18.28 4.11 9.67
CA ASP A 50 -17.26 5.06 9.23
C ASP A 50 -17.85 6.20 8.39
N LEU A 51 -18.83 5.89 7.55
CA LEU A 51 -19.54 6.90 6.74
C LEU A 51 -20.33 7.87 7.63
N ALA A 52 -21.05 7.36 8.63
CA ALA A 52 -21.82 8.18 9.56
C ALA A 52 -20.91 9.10 10.41
N LEU A 53 -19.74 8.62 10.82
CA LEU A 53 -18.74 9.43 11.52
C LEU A 53 -18.26 10.60 10.63
N LYS A 54 -17.96 10.34 9.36
CA LYS A 54 -17.54 11.38 8.41
C LYS A 54 -18.66 12.40 8.17
N ALA A 55 -19.88 11.94 7.95
CA ALA A 55 -21.06 12.81 7.77
C ALA A 55 -21.30 13.70 8.99
N GLY A 56 -21.22 13.16 10.21
CA GLY A 56 -21.39 13.93 11.44
C GLY A 56 -20.29 14.98 11.67
N ARG A 57 -19.04 14.68 11.30
CA ARG A 57 -17.94 15.66 11.35
C ARG A 57 -18.15 16.81 10.35
N TYR A 58 -18.52 16.47 9.12
CA TYR A 58 -18.83 17.45 8.08
C TYR A 58 -19.94 18.40 8.52
N LEU A 59 -21.04 17.85 9.05
CA LEU A 59 -22.18 18.61 9.52
C LEU A 59 -21.81 19.57 10.66
N ARG A 60 -21.04 19.13 11.66
CA ARG A 60 -20.56 20.00 12.75
C ARG A 60 -19.72 21.17 12.24
N GLN A 61 -18.85 20.94 11.28
CA GLN A 61 -17.99 22.00 10.72
C GLN A 61 -18.81 23.06 10.00
N HIS A 62 -19.87 22.66 9.29
CA HIS A 62 -20.71 23.58 8.52
C HIS A 62 -21.73 24.32 9.39
N THR A 63 -22.34 23.65 10.38
CA THR A 63 -23.31 24.31 11.27
C THR A 63 -22.65 25.27 12.27
N GLN A 64 -21.38 25.06 12.64
CA GLN A 64 -20.65 25.98 13.53
C GLN A 64 -20.17 27.27 12.84
N GLN A 65 -20.22 27.34 11.51
CA GLN A 65 -19.76 28.50 10.74
C GLN A 65 -20.87 29.54 10.50
N GLU A 66 -22.13 29.26 10.85
CA GLU A 66 -23.20 30.27 10.88
C GLU A 66 -23.32 30.89 12.29
N PRO A 67 -23.04 32.20 12.48
CA PRO A 67 -23.21 32.85 13.77
C PRO A 67 -24.70 33.01 14.14
N PRO A 68 -25.08 32.86 15.42
CA PRO A 68 -26.46 33.00 15.87
C PRO A 68 -26.83 34.49 15.99
N VAL A 69 -27.40 35.08 14.94
CA VAL A 69 -27.90 36.48 14.99
C VAL A 69 -29.42 36.56 15.25
N ALA A 70 -30.12 35.44 15.45
CA ALA A 70 -31.58 35.44 15.35
C ALA A 70 -32.40 35.48 16.66
N GLN A 71 -31.83 35.57 17.87
CA GLN A 71 -32.66 35.49 19.10
C GLN A 71 -32.41 36.54 20.20
N GLU A 72 -31.60 37.58 19.97
CA GLU A 72 -31.34 38.61 20.99
C GLU A 72 -31.58 40.05 20.50
N ILE A 73 -32.63 40.29 19.68
CA ILE A 73 -33.05 41.64 19.26
C ILE A 73 -34.57 41.82 19.40
N ALA A 74 -35.16 41.37 20.52
CA ALA A 74 -36.57 41.58 20.81
C ALA A 74 -36.86 42.47 22.03
N ALA A 75 -35.85 43.02 22.72
CA ALA A 75 -36.06 43.65 24.03
C ALA A 75 -35.48 45.06 24.25
N ALA A 76 -34.89 45.74 23.25
CA ALA A 76 -34.47 47.13 23.44
C ALA A 76 -34.49 47.95 22.13
N ALA A 77 -35.42 48.91 22.06
CA ALA A 77 -35.55 49.91 20.98
C ALA A 77 -34.39 50.97 21.06
N PRO A 78 -34.10 51.81 20.01
CA PRO A 78 -35.06 52.75 19.43
C PRO A 78 -35.07 52.89 17.90
N SER A 79 -36.13 53.54 17.43
CA SER A 79 -36.65 53.67 16.07
C SER A 79 -35.90 54.65 15.13
N SER A 80 -34.58 54.52 14.97
CA SER A 80 -33.82 55.42 14.05
C SER A 80 -33.05 54.72 12.93
N ALA A 81 -33.04 53.38 12.89
CA ALA A 81 -32.31 52.62 11.86
C ALA A 81 -33.14 52.41 10.57
N SER A 82 -34.48 52.42 10.66
CA SER A 82 -35.35 52.14 9.51
C SER A 82 -35.57 53.36 8.59
N SER A 83 -35.37 54.59 9.08
CA SER A 83 -35.41 55.80 8.25
C SER A 83 -34.12 55.99 7.46
N ARG A 84 -32.95 55.70 8.05
CA ARG A 84 -31.66 55.81 7.36
C ARG A 84 -31.49 54.81 6.20
N LEU A 85 -31.97 53.58 6.38
CA LEU A 85 -31.96 52.58 5.30
C LEU A 85 -32.90 52.93 4.14
N LYS A 86 -34.03 53.60 4.39
CA LYS A 86 -34.93 54.08 3.32
C LYS A 86 -34.39 55.31 2.59
N GLU A 87 -33.64 56.17 3.28
CA GLU A 87 -33.03 57.36 2.68
C GLU A 87 -31.75 57.01 1.88
N GLU A 88 -31.01 55.99 2.31
CA GLU A 88 -29.83 55.45 1.62
C GLU A 88 -30.24 54.63 0.38
N LEU A 89 -31.32 53.84 0.42
CA LEU A 89 -31.88 53.15 -0.76
C LEU A 89 -32.50 54.13 -1.77
N ALA A 90 -33.06 55.26 -1.33
CA ALA A 90 -33.60 56.29 -2.23
C ALA A 90 -32.50 57.10 -2.93
N SER A 91 -31.30 57.22 -2.36
CA SER A 91 -30.15 57.84 -3.03
C SER A 91 -29.50 56.95 -4.09
N TYR A 92 -29.65 55.62 -4.00
CA TYR A 92 -29.15 54.68 -5.02
C TYR A 92 -30.08 54.56 -6.23
N GLU A 93 -31.38 54.84 -6.10
CA GLU A 93 -32.33 54.78 -7.22
C GLU A 93 -32.38 56.07 -8.06
N ALA A 94 -31.72 57.15 -7.64
CA ALA A 94 -31.71 58.44 -8.36
C ALA A 94 -30.46 58.70 -9.21
N GLU A 95 -29.37 57.94 -9.05
CA GLU A 95 -28.14 58.12 -9.85
C GLU A 95 -28.06 57.25 -11.12
N ASP A 96 -28.96 56.28 -11.30
CA ASP A 96 -28.93 55.36 -12.45
C ASP A 96 -29.80 55.80 -13.64
N ALA A 97 -30.28 57.05 -13.64
CA ALA A 97 -31.09 57.61 -14.73
C ALA A 97 -30.35 58.58 -15.67
N SER A 98 -29.07 58.86 -15.46
CA SER A 98 -28.32 59.81 -16.31
C SER A 98 -26.83 59.48 -16.39
N GLY A 99 -26.50 58.35 -17.01
CA GLY A 99 -25.11 57.94 -17.15
C GLY A 99 -24.90 56.92 -18.26
N SER A 100 -25.28 57.29 -19.49
CA SER A 100 -24.91 56.57 -20.71
C SER A 100 -23.38 56.59 -20.90
N SER A 101 -22.68 55.77 -20.14
CA SER A 101 -21.32 55.34 -20.45
C SER A 101 -21.42 54.01 -21.18
N SER A 102 -21.29 54.07 -22.50
CA SER A 102 -21.23 52.93 -23.40
C SER A 102 -19.96 52.12 -23.12
N ILE A 103 -20.01 51.27 -22.09
CA ILE A 103 -19.06 50.17 -21.95
C ILE A 103 -19.24 49.29 -23.19
N PRO A 104 -18.18 49.06 -23.98
CA PRO A 104 -18.28 48.20 -25.15
C PRO A 104 -18.69 46.81 -24.66
N LEU A 105 -19.90 46.38 -25.04
CA LEU A 105 -20.40 45.03 -24.88
C LEU A 105 -19.38 44.08 -25.52
N GLN A 106 -18.41 43.62 -24.74
CA GLN A 106 -17.59 42.47 -25.11
C GLN A 106 -18.58 41.37 -25.46
N ARG A 107 -18.60 40.97 -26.74
CA ARG A 107 -19.49 39.93 -27.26
C ARG A 107 -19.41 38.73 -26.33
N ARG A 108 -20.44 38.54 -25.51
CA ARG A 108 -20.59 37.40 -24.62
C ARG A 108 -20.46 36.17 -25.48
N ARG A 109 -19.35 35.43 -25.32
CA ARG A 109 -19.10 34.24 -26.12
C ARG A 109 -20.20 33.25 -25.76
N VAL A 110 -21.04 32.89 -26.72
CA VAL A 110 -22.10 31.90 -26.49
C VAL A 110 -21.42 30.55 -26.31
N VAL A 111 -21.30 30.10 -25.06
CA VAL A 111 -20.77 28.76 -24.72
C VAL A 111 -21.89 27.74 -24.92
N PRO A 112 -21.66 26.61 -25.62
CA PRO A 112 -22.65 25.54 -25.75
C PRO A 112 -23.14 25.02 -24.39
N GLN A 113 -24.42 24.66 -24.29
CA GLN A 113 -25.01 24.15 -23.04
C GLN A 113 -24.30 22.89 -22.52
N GLU A 114 -23.87 22.01 -23.43
CA GLU A 114 -23.11 20.80 -23.08
C GLU A 114 -21.78 21.14 -22.39
N ASP A 115 -21.08 22.18 -22.84
CA ASP A 115 -19.81 22.61 -22.23
C ASP A 115 -20.04 23.25 -20.85
N ILE A 116 -21.17 23.95 -20.66
CA ILE A 116 -21.60 24.46 -19.35
C ILE A 116 -21.81 23.28 -18.38
N ASP A 117 -22.56 22.25 -18.77
CA ASP A 117 -22.85 21.12 -17.90
C ASP A 117 -21.58 20.30 -17.58
N ARG A 118 -20.72 20.08 -18.58
CA ARG A 118 -19.41 19.44 -18.38
C ARG A 118 -18.49 20.27 -17.48
N SER A 119 -18.49 21.60 -17.62
CA SER A 119 -17.69 22.48 -16.75
C SER A 119 -18.09 22.33 -15.28
N LYS A 120 -19.40 22.30 -14.98
CA LYS A 120 -19.93 22.06 -13.63
C LYS A 120 -19.51 20.69 -13.08
N SER A 121 -19.57 19.65 -13.91
CA SER A 121 -19.10 18.31 -13.52
C SER A 121 -17.62 18.31 -13.12
N TYR A 122 -16.76 19.10 -13.78
CA TYR A 122 -15.36 19.25 -13.36
C TYR A 122 -15.20 20.02 -12.05
N VAL A 123 -16.09 20.95 -11.72
CA VAL A 123 -16.10 21.62 -10.40
C VAL A 123 -16.44 20.63 -9.30
N ASP A 124 -17.46 19.78 -9.52
CA ASP A 124 -17.83 18.72 -8.57
C ASP A 124 -16.71 17.68 -8.40
N GLU A 125 -16.02 17.34 -9.48
CA GLU A 125 -14.83 16.48 -9.46
C GLU A 125 -13.70 17.15 -8.65
N ALA A 126 -13.48 18.45 -8.84
CA ALA A 126 -12.48 19.21 -8.11
C ALA A 126 -12.75 19.22 -6.60
N LEU A 127 -14.00 19.47 -6.22
CA LEU A 127 -14.44 19.41 -4.82
C LEU A 127 -14.18 18.01 -4.24
N SER A 128 -14.53 16.96 -4.99
CA SER A 128 -14.28 15.58 -4.58
C SER A 128 -12.79 15.28 -4.39
N HIS A 129 -11.91 15.76 -5.27
CA HIS A 129 -10.46 15.62 -5.13
C HIS A 129 -9.92 16.39 -3.93
N ASN A 130 -10.41 17.61 -3.68
CA ASN A 130 -10.03 18.41 -2.50
C ASN A 130 -10.41 17.69 -1.20
N MET A 131 -11.64 17.17 -1.11
CA MET A 131 -12.10 16.41 0.07
C MET A 131 -11.23 15.17 0.35
N ASN A 132 -10.56 14.63 -0.67
CA ASN A 132 -9.61 13.53 -0.56
C ASN A 132 -8.15 13.98 -0.33
N GLY A 133 -7.89 15.29 -0.26
CA GLY A 133 -6.57 15.89 -0.13
C GLY A 133 -5.72 15.87 -1.42
N ASP A 134 -6.33 15.59 -2.58
CA ASP A 134 -5.64 15.61 -3.89
C ASP A 134 -5.83 16.96 -4.59
N ASN A 135 -5.28 18.01 -3.97
CA ASN A 135 -5.39 19.39 -4.48
C ASN A 135 -4.76 19.54 -5.88
N ALA A 136 -3.79 18.68 -6.23
CA ALA A 136 -3.17 18.67 -7.55
C ALA A 136 -4.15 18.24 -8.65
N ARG A 137 -4.98 17.21 -8.41
CA ARG A 137 -6.05 16.84 -9.35
C ARG A 137 -7.21 17.81 -9.30
N ALA A 138 -7.55 18.30 -8.12
CA ALA A 138 -8.60 19.31 -7.96
C ALA A 138 -8.32 20.56 -8.82
N LEU A 139 -7.10 21.10 -8.74
CA LEU A 139 -6.70 22.27 -9.54
C LEU A 139 -6.76 22.00 -11.05
N LYS A 140 -6.39 20.79 -11.49
CA LYS A 140 -6.50 20.41 -12.91
C LYS A 140 -7.94 20.36 -13.39
N ALA A 141 -8.85 19.84 -12.57
CA ALA A 141 -10.28 19.80 -12.88
C ALA A 141 -10.86 21.23 -12.96
N LEU A 142 -10.52 22.11 -12.01
CA LEU A 142 -10.92 23.52 -12.06
C LEU A 142 -10.43 24.24 -13.32
N ARG A 143 -9.18 23.99 -13.75
CA ARG A 143 -8.66 24.54 -15.01
C ARG A 143 -9.45 24.04 -16.22
N LYS A 144 -9.79 22.75 -16.25
CA LYS A 144 -10.59 22.17 -17.33
C LYS A 144 -12.02 22.71 -17.35
N ALA A 145 -12.58 23.03 -16.19
CA ALA A 145 -13.86 23.75 -16.10
C ALA A 145 -13.77 25.14 -16.75
N LEU A 146 -12.73 25.92 -16.44
CA LEU A 146 -12.50 27.24 -17.04
C LEU A 146 -12.20 27.19 -18.55
N GLU A 147 -11.52 26.13 -19.01
CA GLU A 147 -11.25 25.92 -20.45
C GLU A 147 -12.54 25.69 -21.25
N LEU A 148 -13.51 24.98 -20.67
CA LEU A 148 -14.82 24.73 -21.30
C LEU A 148 -15.76 25.93 -21.19
N ASN A 149 -15.81 26.56 -20.02
CA ASN A 149 -16.70 27.69 -19.74
C ASN A 149 -15.94 28.81 -19.02
N PRO A 150 -15.40 29.80 -19.74
CA PRO A 150 -14.66 30.91 -19.14
C PRO A 150 -15.48 31.80 -18.20
N ASP A 151 -16.81 31.83 -18.37
CA ASP A 151 -17.74 32.62 -17.56
C ASP A 151 -18.01 31.95 -16.19
N ILE A 152 -17.59 30.69 -16.00
CA ILE A 152 -17.73 29.99 -14.70
C ILE A 152 -16.90 30.64 -13.59
N LYS A 153 -15.91 31.48 -13.93
CA LYS A 153 -15.12 32.22 -12.95
C LYS A 153 -15.95 33.18 -12.09
N ASP A 154 -17.11 33.60 -12.59
CA ASP A 154 -18.03 34.52 -11.91
C ASP A 154 -19.09 33.75 -11.10
N ASP A 155 -19.09 32.41 -11.16
CA ASP A 155 -19.98 31.54 -10.39
C ASP A 155 -19.49 31.42 -8.94
N GLY A 156 -20.37 31.73 -7.98
CA GLY A 156 -20.01 31.74 -6.56
C GLY A 156 -19.59 30.37 -6.02
N PHE A 157 -20.15 29.28 -6.55
CA PHE A 157 -19.76 27.92 -6.16
C PHE A 157 -18.37 27.58 -6.71
N PHE A 158 -18.08 27.91 -7.97
CA PHE A 158 -16.74 27.78 -8.55
C PHE A 158 -15.69 28.54 -7.74
N VAL A 159 -15.95 29.81 -7.42
CA VAL A 159 -15.04 30.66 -6.62
C VAL A 159 -14.79 30.04 -5.23
N SER A 160 -15.82 29.48 -4.60
CA SER A 160 -15.68 28.81 -3.30
C SER A 160 -14.81 27.54 -3.40
N VAL A 161 -15.01 26.69 -4.41
CA VAL A 161 -14.21 25.47 -4.61
C VAL A 161 -12.78 25.83 -4.98
N ALA A 162 -12.59 26.84 -5.83
CA ALA A 162 -11.30 27.40 -6.18
C ALA A 162 -10.53 27.82 -4.93
N GLY A 163 -11.16 28.61 -4.06
CA GLY A 163 -10.52 29.07 -2.83
C GLY A 163 -10.17 27.94 -1.86
N ALA A 164 -11.04 26.93 -1.74
CA ALA A 164 -10.73 25.74 -0.95
C ALA A 164 -9.53 24.94 -1.49
N VAL A 165 -9.34 24.89 -2.83
CA VAL A 165 -8.24 24.15 -3.47
C VAL A 165 -6.92 24.90 -3.38
N THR A 166 -6.92 26.21 -3.63
CA THR A 166 -5.68 27.02 -3.66
C THR A 166 -5.27 27.54 -2.30
N GLY A 167 -6.22 27.71 -1.37
CA GLY A 167 -6.02 28.38 -0.09
C GLY A 167 -6.18 29.90 -0.15
N ASP A 168 -6.54 30.46 -1.31
CA ASP A 168 -6.81 31.89 -1.51
C ASP A 168 -8.32 32.17 -1.52
N THR A 169 -8.72 33.44 -1.49
CA THR A 169 -10.15 33.82 -1.49
C THR A 169 -10.54 34.65 -2.71
N GLY A 170 -11.77 34.47 -3.20
CA GLY A 170 -12.36 35.34 -4.23
C GLY A 170 -11.55 35.37 -5.52
N GLN A 171 -11.32 36.58 -6.04
CA GLN A 171 -10.63 36.79 -7.31
C GLN A 171 -9.15 36.34 -7.29
N ALA A 172 -8.50 36.32 -6.11
CA ALA A 172 -7.12 35.85 -6.00
C ALA A 172 -6.99 34.36 -6.37
N ALA A 173 -7.94 33.52 -5.90
CA ALA A 173 -7.97 32.10 -6.25
C ALA A 173 -8.18 31.89 -7.77
N ILE A 174 -9.03 32.70 -8.39
CA ILE A 174 -9.27 32.65 -9.84
C ILE A 174 -7.99 33.03 -10.60
N ASN A 175 -7.34 34.13 -10.23
CA ASN A 175 -6.12 34.59 -10.86
C ASN A 175 -4.98 33.56 -10.72
N PHE A 176 -4.90 32.88 -9.57
CA PHE A 176 -3.97 31.78 -9.34
C PHE A 176 -4.19 30.61 -10.29
N ILE A 177 -5.46 30.21 -10.51
CA ILE A 177 -5.81 29.12 -11.42
C ILE A 177 -5.48 29.47 -12.88
N LEU A 178 -5.70 30.73 -13.26
CA LEU A 178 -5.43 31.26 -14.60
C LEU A 178 -3.92 31.40 -14.88
N ASP A 179 -3.11 31.72 -13.87
CA ASP A 179 -1.65 31.76 -13.99
C ASP A 179 -1.08 30.35 -14.14
N GLN A 180 -0.71 30.00 -15.38
CA GLN A 180 -0.18 28.68 -15.72
C GLN A 180 1.10 28.32 -14.95
N LYS A 181 1.93 29.31 -14.61
CA LYS A 181 3.18 29.09 -13.88
C LYS A 181 2.89 28.75 -12.42
N GLN A 182 2.07 29.56 -11.76
CA GLN A 182 1.66 29.32 -10.37
C GLN A 182 0.93 27.99 -10.23
N ALA A 183 -0.02 27.70 -11.13
CA ALA A 183 -0.74 26.43 -11.13
C ALA A 183 0.20 25.22 -11.31
N LYS A 184 1.23 25.32 -12.15
CA LYS A 184 2.20 24.24 -12.36
C LYS A 184 3.09 24.03 -11.14
N GLU A 185 3.54 25.10 -10.49
CA GLU A 185 4.31 25.05 -9.25
C GLU A 185 3.47 24.46 -8.10
N PHE A 186 2.21 24.87 -7.98
CA PHE A 186 1.27 24.31 -7.00
C PHE A 186 1.04 22.82 -7.18
N VAL A 187 0.81 22.35 -8.42
CA VAL A 187 0.65 20.92 -8.70
C VAL A 187 1.91 20.14 -8.31
N LYS A 188 3.10 20.72 -8.53
CA LYS A 188 4.37 20.10 -8.15
C LYS A 188 4.53 20.03 -6.63
N GLU A 189 4.23 21.11 -5.92
CA GLU A 189 4.34 21.18 -4.46
C GLU A 189 3.28 20.32 -3.76
N SER A 190 2.01 20.39 -4.18
CA SER A 190 0.95 19.52 -3.67
C SER A 190 1.29 18.04 -3.84
N LYS A 191 1.85 17.62 -4.99
CA LYS A 191 2.32 16.24 -5.19
C LYS A 191 3.48 15.88 -4.25
N ARG A 192 4.39 16.81 -3.99
CA ARG A 192 5.52 16.61 -3.05
C ARG A 192 4.99 16.46 -1.63
N GLN A 193 4.07 17.32 -1.20
CA GLN A 193 3.42 17.27 0.10
C GLN A 193 2.63 15.97 0.25
N GLN A 194 1.80 15.59 -0.71
CA GLN A 194 1.06 14.33 -0.70
C GLN A 194 2.00 13.11 -0.62
N LYS A 195 3.09 13.10 -1.41
CA LYS A 195 4.11 12.04 -1.34
C LYS A 195 4.79 12.01 0.02
N SER A 196 5.03 13.16 0.65
CA SER A 196 5.63 13.25 1.99
C SER A 196 4.70 12.72 3.08
N VAL A 197 3.40 13.02 3.01
CA VAL A 197 2.37 12.51 3.93
C VAL A 197 2.21 11.00 3.76
N GLN A 198 2.11 10.51 2.52
CA GLN A 198 2.08 9.07 2.22
C GLN A 198 3.33 8.36 2.74
N THR A 199 4.51 8.97 2.56
CA THR A 199 5.76 8.45 3.11
C THR A 199 5.73 8.40 4.63
N ALA A 200 5.24 9.45 5.30
CA ALA A 200 5.18 9.50 6.75
C ALA A 200 4.23 8.45 7.33
N MET A 201 3.04 8.29 6.75
CA MET A 201 2.09 7.23 7.12
C MET A 201 2.68 5.83 6.90
N HIS A 202 3.42 5.65 5.79
CA HIS A 202 4.10 4.39 5.51
C HIS A 202 5.20 4.10 6.54
N LEU A 203 5.99 5.12 6.91
CA LEU A 203 7.03 5.01 7.92
C LEU A 203 6.43 4.67 9.29
N GLU A 204 5.34 5.34 9.69
CA GLU A 204 4.61 5.04 10.92
C GLU A 204 4.13 3.58 10.96
N THR A 205 3.64 3.07 9.83
CA THR A 205 3.24 1.65 9.69
C THR A 205 4.44 0.72 9.80
N ALA A 206 5.57 1.07 9.17
CA ALA A 206 6.80 0.29 9.23
C ALA A 206 7.44 0.30 10.64
N GLU A 207 7.28 1.38 11.40
CA GLU A 207 7.77 1.52 12.78
C GLU A 207 6.94 0.72 13.79
N LYS A 208 5.67 0.45 13.50
CA LYS A 208 4.84 -0.45 14.34
C LYS A 208 5.38 -1.89 14.37
N SER A 209 6.19 -2.28 13.39
CA SER A 209 6.85 -3.60 13.39
C SER A 209 7.96 -3.64 14.45
N ARG A 210 7.71 -4.41 15.51
CA ARG A 210 8.65 -4.64 16.60
C ARG A 210 9.57 -5.81 16.27
N TRP A 211 10.81 -5.76 16.78
CA TRP A 211 11.75 -6.89 16.67
C TRP A 211 11.19 -8.20 17.23
N SER A 212 10.29 -8.14 18.22
CA SER A 212 9.62 -9.33 18.76
C SER A 212 8.80 -10.09 17.70
N GLY A 213 8.18 -9.37 16.75
CA GLY A 213 7.48 -10.00 15.62
C GLY A 213 8.46 -10.74 14.72
N VAL A 214 9.57 -10.08 14.36
CA VAL A 214 10.64 -10.69 13.56
C VAL A 214 11.24 -11.92 14.23
N THR A 215 11.49 -11.89 15.55
CA THR A 215 12.04 -13.03 16.29
C THR A 215 11.06 -14.22 16.33
N LEU A 216 9.76 -13.96 16.50
CA LEU A 216 8.73 -15.02 16.46
C LEU A 216 8.68 -15.67 15.06
N GLU A 217 8.64 -14.85 14.01
CA GLU A 217 8.62 -15.32 12.63
C GLU A 217 9.92 -16.08 12.28
N LEU A 218 11.06 -15.63 12.77
CA LEU A 218 12.34 -16.33 12.63
C LEU A 218 12.34 -17.68 13.36
N ALA A 219 11.79 -17.74 14.58
CA ALA A 219 11.69 -19.00 15.33
C ALA A 219 10.82 -20.03 14.60
N MET A 220 9.68 -19.59 14.06
CA MET A 220 8.82 -20.42 13.22
C MET A 220 9.54 -20.87 11.94
N PHE A 221 10.30 -19.98 11.31
CA PHE A 221 11.09 -20.31 10.13
C PHE A 221 12.12 -21.40 10.44
N VAL A 222 12.88 -21.25 11.53
CA VAL A 222 13.87 -22.25 11.98
C VAL A 222 13.18 -23.58 12.27
N LEU A 223 12.06 -23.57 12.99
CA LEU A 223 11.30 -24.80 13.30
C LEU A 223 10.82 -25.52 12.04
N ILE A 224 10.23 -24.79 11.08
CA ILE A 224 9.77 -25.35 9.80
C ILE A 224 10.94 -25.97 9.03
N ASN A 225 12.10 -25.30 8.99
CA ASN A 225 13.27 -25.84 8.29
C ASN A 225 13.84 -27.09 8.99
N VAL A 226 13.91 -27.10 10.33
CA VAL A 226 14.36 -28.29 11.09
C VAL A 226 13.43 -29.47 10.80
N LEU A 227 12.12 -29.29 10.95
CA LEU A 227 11.14 -30.36 10.73
C LEU A 227 11.10 -30.82 9.26
N GLY A 228 11.08 -29.87 8.32
CA GLY A 228 11.06 -30.18 6.88
C GLY A 228 12.30 -30.93 6.43
N THR A 229 13.50 -30.50 6.84
CA THR A 229 14.75 -31.20 6.54
C THR A 229 14.83 -32.56 7.25
N LEU A 230 14.34 -32.68 8.48
CA LEU A 230 14.31 -33.96 9.20
C LEU A 230 13.41 -34.99 8.49
N ILE A 231 12.20 -34.60 8.09
CA ILE A 231 11.29 -35.48 7.36
C ILE A 231 11.89 -35.86 6.00
N MET A 232 12.44 -34.88 5.27
CA MET A 232 13.09 -35.13 3.99
C MET A 232 14.29 -36.10 4.13
N PHE A 233 15.08 -35.97 5.19
CA PHE A 233 16.20 -36.88 5.49
C PHE A 233 15.73 -38.32 5.67
N PHE A 234 14.65 -38.56 6.40
CA PHE A 234 14.08 -39.91 6.57
C PHE A 234 13.51 -40.46 5.27
N VAL A 235 12.75 -39.66 4.54
CA VAL A 235 12.18 -40.07 3.23
C VAL A 235 13.29 -40.43 2.26
N PHE A 236 14.37 -39.65 2.23
CA PHE A 236 15.53 -39.93 1.39
C PHE A 236 16.27 -41.19 1.81
N THR A 237 16.47 -41.39 3.12
CA THR A 237 17.08 -42.60 3.66
C THR A 237 16.29 -43.86 3.29
N GLU A 238 14.96 -43.82 3.48
CA GLU A 238 14.07 -44.92 3.10
C GLU A 238 14.06 -45.16 1.59
N SER A 239 14.10 -44.09 0.79
CA SER A 239 14.18 -44.16 -0.67
C SER A 239 15.45 -44.87 -1.14
N ILE A 240 16.61 -44.58 -0.53
CA ILE A 240 17.87 -45.27 -0.82
C ILE A 240 17.81 -46.74 -0.37
N SER A 241 17.24 -47.00 0.81
CA SER A 241 17.05 -48.36 1.32
C SER A 241 16.24 -49.21 0.35
N SER A 242 15.11 -48.68 -0.15
CA SER A 242 14.26 -49.32 -1.16
C SER A 242 15.03 -49.61 -2.45
N LEU A 243 15.81 -48.64 -2.95
CA LEU A 243 16.61 -48.83 -4.15
C LEU A 243 17.69 -49.91 -3.96
N SER A 244 18.28 -50.01 -2.75
CA SER A 244 19.28 -51.04 -2.42
C SER A 244 18.68 -52.44 -2.24
N ALA A 245 17.36 -52.54 -2.08
CA ALA A 245 16.64 -53.81 -2.01
C ALA A 245 16.36 -54.39 -3.40
N ASP A 246 16.31 -53.54 -4.43
CA ASP A 246 16.11 -53.93 -5.81
C ASP A 246 17.42 -54.44 -6.43
N SER A 247 17.59 -55.76 -6.42
CA SER A 247 18.81 -56.45 -6.90
C SER A 247 19.04 -56.32 -8.39
N ASP A 248 18.00 -55.99 -9.17
CA ASP A 248 18.08 -55.97 -10.62
C ASP A 248 18.70 -54.67 -11.14
N MET A 249 18.68 -53.60 -10.33
CA MET A 249 19.23 -52.28 -10.71
C MET A 249 20.67 -52.06 -10.27
N ILE A 250 21.14 -52.71 -9.20
CA ILE A 250 22.43 -52.41 -8.57
C ILE A 250 23.24 -53.69 -8.37
N SER A 251 24.51 -53.68 -8.79
CA SER A 251 25.44 -54.79 -8.55
C SER A 251 25.57 -55.10 -7.05
N GLY A 252 25.69 -56.38 -6.68
CA GLY A 252 25.70 -56.80 -5.27
C GLY A 252 26.72 -56.07 -4.38
N ARG A 253 27.89 -55.71 -4.93
CA ARG A 253 28.90 -54.92 -4.22
C ARG A 253 28.39 -53.50 -3.90
N GLN A 254 27.86 -52.79 -4.89
CA GLN A 254 27.32 -51.44 -4.72
C GLN A 254 26.13 -51.43 -3.75
N ALA A 255 25.25 -52.44 -3.81
CA ALA A 255 24.12 -52.57 -2.89
C ALA A 255 24.59 -52.74 -1.43
N SER A 256 25.64 -53.53 -1.20
CA SER A 256 26.22 -53.71 0.14
C SER A 256 26.85 -52.42 0.69
N GLU A 257 27.56 -51.66 -0.15
CA GLU A 257 28.13 -50.36 0.21
C GLU A 257 27.02 -49.35 0.54
N LEU A 258 25.95 -49.29 -0.27
CA LEU A 258 24.78 -48.43 -0.03
C LEU A 258 24.08 -48.74 1.30
N ARG A 259 23.83 -50.02 1.59
CA ARG A 259 23.20 -50.45 2.85
C ARG A 259 24.05 -50.08 4.06
N SER A 260 25.37 -50.24 3.96
CA SER A 260 26.29 -49.85 5.03
C SER A 260 26.25 -48.35 5.28
N MET A 261 26.14 -47.53 4.23
CA MET A 261 26.01 -46.09 4.32
C MET A 261 24.68 -45.69 4.97
N VAL A 262 23.56 -46.27 4.52
CA VAL A 262 22.23 -46.01 5.09
C VAL A 262 22.14 -46.42 6.56
N ALA A 263 22.80 -47.50 6.97
CA ALA A 263 22.84 -47.93 8.36
C ALA A 263 23.52 -46.91 9.31
N THR A 264 24.34 -45.98 8.78
CA THR A 264 24.91 -44.89 9.58
C THR A 264 23.95 -43.73 9.81
N PHE A 265 22.82 -43.69 9.09
CA PHE A 265 21.82 -42.65 9.26
C PHE A 265 20.95 -42.93 10.48
N SER A 266 21.02 -42.01 11.44
CA SER A 266 20.25 -42.06 12.68
C SER A 266 19.39 -40.80 12.82
N LEU A 267 18.42 -40.84 13.73
CA LEU A 267 17.65 -39.65 14.12
C LEU A 267 18.56 -38.51 14.58
N VAL A 268 19.65 -38.82 15.28
CA VAL A 268 20.63 -37.82 15.76
C VAL A 268 21.32 -37.15 14.58
N THR A 269 21.76 -37.93 13.59
CA THR A 269 22.36 -37.41 12.35
C THR A 269 21.37 -36.49 11.63
N GLY A 270 20.11 -36.93 11.48
CA GLY A 270 19.05 -36.15 10.84
C GLY A 270 18.76 -34.82 11.56
N LEU A 271 18.74 -34.83 12.90
CA LEU A 271 18.55 -33.61 13.70
C LEU A 271 19.72 -32.63 13.55
N ILE A 272 20.96 -33.11 13.52
CA ILE A 272 22.14 -32.26 13.31
C ILE A 272 22.09 -31.62 11.92
N VAL A 273 21.79 -32.40 10.87
CA VAL A 273 21.63 -31.89 9.50
C VAL A 273 20.50 -30.87 9.43
N GLY A 274 19.35 -31.17 10.05
CA GLY A 274 18.21 -30.26 10.13
C GLY A 274 18.55 -28.93 10.80
N LEU A 275 19.28 -28.96 11.92
CA LEU A 275 19.68 -27.76 12.65
C LEU A 275 20.69 -26.91 11.87
N ILE A 276 21.71 -27.54 11.28
CA ILE A 276 22.70 -26.84 10.44
C ILE A 276 22.01 -26.19 9.24
N SER A 277 21.12 -26.92 8.57
CA SER A 277 20.32 -26.41 7.45
C SER A 277 19.44 -25.23 7.84
N ALA A 278 18.73 -25.32 8.97
CA ALA A 278 17.84 -24.27 9.45
C ALA A 278 18.60 -23.00 9.84
N VAL A 279 19.73 -23.13 10.56
CA VAL A 279 20.59 -22.01 10.92
C VAL A 279 21.21 -21.38 9.67
N GLY A 280 21.75 -22.19 8.76
CA GLY A 280 22.29 -21.71 7.49
C GLY A 280 21.27 -20.95 6.66
N SER A 281 20.04 -21.47 6.57
CA SER A 281 18.94 -20.83 5.84
C SER A 281 18.49 -19.53 6.49
N ALA A 282 18.45 -19.48 7.83
CA ALA A 282 18.10 -18.27 8.58
C ALA A 282 19.15 -17.17 8.38
N VAL A 283 20.44 -17.52 8.50
CA VAL A 283 21.56 -16.60 8.25
C VAL A 283 21.52 -16.10 6.81
N ASN A 284 21.33 -16.99 5.83
CA ASN A 284 21.23 -16.63 4.43
C ASN A 284 20.08 -15.64 4.17
N LEU A 285 18.88 -15.91 4.71
CA LEU A 285 17.73 -15.02 4.56
C LEU A 285 17.97 -13.66 5.23
N PHE A 286 18.67 -13.63 6.37
CA PHE A 286 19.02 -12.38 7.03
C PHE A 286 20.03 -11.55 6.22
N LEU A 287 21.09 -12.19 5.70
CA LEU A 287 22.06 -11.55 4.80
C LEU A 287 21.40 -11.04 3.53
N GLN A 288 20.47 -11.81 2.96
CA GLN A 288 19.64 -11.38 1.84
C GLN A 288 18.79 -10.16 2.19
N GLY A 289 18.15 -10.16 3.36
CA GLY A 289 17.42 -9.00 3.85
C GLY A 289 18.31 -7.75 3.98
N LEU A 290 19.51 -7.90 4.53
CA LEU A 290 20.49 -6.81 4.64
C LEU A 290 20.89 -6.27 3.26
N ALA A 291 21.18 -7.15 2.31
CA ALA A 291 21.52 -6.75 0.94
C ALA A 291 20.35 -6.04 0.25
N ILE A 292 19.12 -6.54 0.40
CA ILE A 292 17.90 -5.90 -0.13
C ILE A 292 17.74 -4.51 0.49
N HIS A 293 17.88 -4.39 1.81
CA HIS A 293 17.78 -3.10 2.51
C HIS A 293 18.83 -2.09 2.00
N PHE A 294 20.08 -2.53 1.87
CA PHE A 294 21.16 -1.70 1.36
C PHE A 294 20.86 -1.21 -0.06
N VAL A 295 20.51 -2.10 -0.99
CA VAL A 295 20.18 -1.73 -2.38
C VAL A 295 18.94 -0.83 -2.44
N ALA A 296 17.89 -1.16 -1.70
CA ALA A 296 16.63 -0.40 -1.69
C ALA A 296 16.83 1.05 -1.24
N THR A 297 17.63 1.26 -0.19
CA THR A 297 17.85 2.58 0.40
C THR A 297 18.90 3.39 -0.34
N THR A 298 20.00 2.76 -0.78
CA THR A 298 21.12 3.47 -1.45
C THR A 298 20.88 3.74 -2.93
N LEU A 299 20.34 2.77 -3.68
CA LEU A 299 20.19 2.90 -5.14
C LEU A 299 18.80 3.43 -5.54
N PHE A 300 17.75 3.04 -4.82
CA PHE A 300 16.37 3.40 -5.18
C PHE A 300 15.76 4.50 -4.30
N GLY A 301 16.46 4.96 -3.26
CA GLY A 301 15.93 5.96 -2.33
C GLY A 301 14.67 5.51 -1.60
N GLY A 302 14.51 4.20 -1.43
CA GLY A 302 13.38 3.58 -0.75
C GLY A 302 13.32 3.99 0.72
N LYS A 303 12.10 4.19 1.23
CA LYS A 303 11.87 4.61 2.61
C LYS A 303 11.16 3.49 3.36
N GLY A 304 11.92 2.76 4.15
CA GLY A 304 11.45 1.59 4.89
C GLY A 304 12.47 1.15 5.93
N THR A 305 12.04 0.31 6.85
CA THR A 305 12.91 -0.26 7.89
C THR A 305 13.23 -1.72 7.56
N ILE A 306 14.47 -2.14 7.87
CA ILE A 306 14.86 -3.55 7.70
C ILE A 306 13.96 -4.50 8.50
N ARG A 307 13.48 -4.06 9.67
CA ARG A 307 12.62 -4.83 10.57
C ARG A 307 11.30 -5.18 9.88
N PHE A 308 10.62 -4.18 9.34
CA PHE A 308 9.36 -4.37 8.62
C PHE A 308 9.54 -5.25 7.38
N MET A 309 10.64 -5.08 6.65
CA MET A 309 10.94 -5.93 5.50
C MET A 309 11.19 -7.39 5.91
N LEU A 310 11.98 -7.63 6.96
CA LEU A 310 12.24 -8.99 7.47
C LEU A 310 10.96 -9.65 7.97
N ASP A 311 10.11 -8.93 8.73
CA ASP A 311 8.80 -9.40 9.17
C ASP A 311 7.94 -9.91 8.00
N LYS A 312 7.86 -9.12 6.91
CA LYS A 312 7.15 -9.52 5.69
C LYS A 312 7.79 -10.70 4.97
N LEU A 313 9.12 -10.76 4.91
CA LEU A 313 9.83 -11.85 4.24
C LEU A 313 9.66 -13.17 5.01
N PHE A 314 9.92 -13.19 6.32
CA PHE A 314 9.73 -14.40 7.13
C PHE A 314 8.28 -14.88 7.09
N GLY A 315 7.29 -13.96 7.21
CA GLY A 315 5.88 -14.33 7.08
C GLY A 315 5.53 -14.94 5.72
N LEU A 316 6.16 -14.49 4.62
CA LEU A 316 6.01 -15.12 3.31
C LEU A 316 6.58 -16.54 3.30
N TYR A 317 7.81 -16.72 3.79
CA TYR A 317 8.48 -18.02 3.79
C TYR A 317 7.76 -19.01 4.72
N ASN A 318 7.37 -18.61 5.93
CA ASN A 318 6.61 -19.45 6.85
C ASN A 318 5.30 -19.97 6.25
N LYS A 319 4.61 -19.15 5.44
CA LYS A 319 3.39 -19.57 4.75
C LYS A 319 3.64 -20.52 3.58
N ARG A 320 4.80 -20.46 2.93
CA ARG A 320 5.06 -21.15 1.64
C ARG A 320 6.00 -22.34 1.76
N LEU A 321 6.92 -22.33 2.71
CA LEU A 321 7.91 -23.39 2.93
C LEU A 321 7.28 -24.75 3.23
N PRO A 322 6.24 -24.89 4.09
CA PRO A 322 5.64 -26.20 4.33
C PRO A 322 5.11 -26.85 3.04
N LEU A 323 4.51 -26.06 2.14
CA LEU A 323 4.04 -26.53 0.84
C LEU A 323 5.21 -26.96 -0.06
N LEU A 324 6.31 -26.20 -0.08
CA LEU A 324 7.51 -26.58 -0.83
C LEU A 324 8.12 -27.88 -0.31
N TYR A 325 8.26 -28.04 1.01
CA TYR A 325 8.73 -29.29 1.61
C TYR A 325 7.84 -30.47 1.25
N ALA A 326 6.51 -30.31 1.33
CA ALA A 326 5.57 -31.37 0.97
C ALA A 326 5.73 -31.80 -0.51
N LEU A 327 5.90 -30.86 -1.44
CA LEU A 327 6.11 -31.15 -2.85
C LEU A 327 7.46 -31.82 -3.12
N ILE A 328 8.54 -31.37 -2.45
CA ILE A 328 9.86 -31.98 -2.58
C ILE A 328 9.84 -33.41 -2.03
N ILE A 329 9.24 -33.62 -0.86
CA ILE A 329 9.07 -34.95 -0.26
C ILE A 329 8.28 -35.87 -1.19
N ALA A 330 7.16 -35.39 -1.76
CA ALA A 330 6.37 -36.15 -2.73
C ALA A 330 7.18 -36.46 -3.99
N SER A 331 7.99 -35.51 -4.48
CA SER A 331 8.87 -35.71 -5.64
C SER A 331 9.90 -36.80 -5.40
N VAL A 332 10.58 -36.78 -4.24
CA VAL A 332 11.56 -37.81 -3.85
C VAL A 332 10.86 -39.17 -3.76
N TRP A 333 9.73 -39.26 -3.05
CA TRP A 333 8.99 -40.50 -2.90
C TRP A 333 8.51 -41.08 -4.25
N VAL A 334 7.99 -40.25 -5.16
CA VAL A 334 7.58 -40.69 -6.51
C VAL A 334 8.77 -41.16 -7.34
N THR A 335 9.91 -40.49 -7.23
CA THR A 335 11.12 -40.82 -8.00
C THR A 335 11.66 -42.19 -7.61
N PHE A 336 11.78 -42.45 -6.31
CA PHE A 336 12.43 -43.66 -5.80
C PHE A 336 11.46 -44.79 -5.44
N GLY A 337 10.25 -44.46 -4.96
CA GLY A 337 9.25 -45.45 -4.55
C GLY A 337 8.38 -45.93 -5.70
N ALA A 338 7.89 -45.02 -6.55
CA ALA A 338 7.03 -45.38 -7.68
C ALA A 338 7.80 -45.62 -9.00
N GLY A 339 9.10 -45.31 -9.04
CA GLY A 339 9.96 -45.50 -10.22
C GLY A 339 9.52 -44.70 -11.45
N SER A 340 8.76 -43.61 -11.28
CA SER A 340 8.22 -42.85 -12.41
C SER A 340 8.91 -41.50 -12.59
N PRO A 341 9.85 -41.36 -13.54
CA PRO A 341 10.54 -40.10 -13.80
C PRO A 341 9.61 -39.02 -14.40
N ILE A 342 8.50 -39.43 -15.03
CA ILE A 342 7.53 -38.49 -15.62
C ILE A 342 6.79 -37.73 -14.51
N PHE A 343 6.29 -38.44 -13.50
CA PHE A 343 5.59 -37.79 -12.39
C PHE A 343 6.53 -36.92 -11.54
N SER A 344 7.78 -37.34 -11.35
CA SER A 344 8.75 -36.50 -10.64
C SER A 344 9.08 -35.21 -11.39
N ALA A 345 9.21 -35.26 -12.72
CA ALA A 345 9.38 -34.08 -13.56
C ALA A 345 8.17 -33.12 -13.48
N LEU A 346 6.94 -33.64 -13.47
CA LEU A 346 5.73 -32.83 -13.30
C LEU A 346 5.70 -32.13 -11.93
N ILE A 347 6.04 -32.84 -10.84
CA ILE A 347 6.13 -32.24 -9.51
C ILE A 347 7.26 -31.20 -9.45
N GLY A 348 8.40 -31.46 -10.09
CA GLY A 348 9.50 -30.51 -10.21
C GLY A 348 9.09 -29.23 -10.95
N PHE A 349 8.31 -29.36 -12.02
CA PHE A 349 7.75 -28.21 -12.74
C PHE A 349 6.80 -27.39 -11.85
N VAL A 350 5.86 -28.04 -11.15
CA VAL A 350 4.96 -27.36 -10.20
C VAL A 350 5.73 -26.65 -9.08
N THR A 351 6.76 -27.31 -8.54
CA THR A 351 7.64 -26.75 -7.51
C THR A 351 8.36 -25.51 -8.03
N SER A 352 8.82 -25.53 -9.28
CA SER A 352 9.47 -24.39 -9.94
C SER A 352 8.51 -23.21 -10.14
N LEU A 353 7.26 -23.47 -10.53
CA LEU A 353 6.22 -22.42 -10.63
C LEU A 353 5.93 -21.77 -9.28
N ILE A 354 5.87 -22.55 -8.20
CA ILE A 354 5.69 -22.02 -6.84
C ILE A 354 6.90 -21.21 -6.40
N GLY A 355 8.12 -21.67 -6.69
CA GLY A 355 9.35 -20.91 -6.47
C GLY A 355 9.33 -19.55 -7.17
N LEU A 356 8.91 -19.52 -8.44
CA LEU A 356 8.74 -18.28 -9.20
C LEU A 356 7.67 -17.37 -8.59
N GLN A 357 6.54 -17.93 -8.16
CA GLN A 357 5.50 -17.17 -7.45
C GLN A 357 6.01 -16.55 -6.15
N ILE A 358 6.80 -17.29 -5.36
CA ILE A 358 7.43 -16.78 -4.13
C ILE A 358 8.37 -15.63 -4.45
N LEU A 359 9.18 -15.74 -5.51
CA LEU A 359 10.08 -14.69 -5.95
C LEU A 359 9.32 -13.40 -6.33
N PHE A 360 8.25 -13.49 -7.13
CA PHE A 360 7.43 -12.32 -7.46
C PHE A 360 6.75 -11.73 -6.23
N LYS A 361 6.27 -12.57 -5.31
CA LYS A 361 5.64 -12.10 -4.08
C LYS A 361 6.64 -11.43 -3.14
N ALA A 362 7.85 -11.96 -3.02
CA ALA A 362 8.94 -11.35 -2.27
C ALA A 362 9.27 -9.98 -2.86
N SER A 363 9.41 -9.85 -4.19
CA SER A 363 9.63 -8.56 -4.87
C SER A 363 8.53 -7.54 -4.61
N SER A 364 7.26 -7.96 -4.61
CA SER A 364 6.13 -7.08 -4.26
C SER A 364 6.16 -6.64 -2.80
N LEU A 365 6.51 -7.55 -1.87
CA LEU A 365 6.66 -7.22 -0.45
C LEU A 365 7.83 -6.29 -0.19
N THR A 366 8.96 -6.47 -0.87
CA THR A 366 10.09 -5.53 -0.85
C THR A 366 9.63 -4.14 -1.31
N SER A 367 8.91 -4.07 -2.43
CA SER A 367 8.36 -2.80 -2.95
C SER A 367 7.41 -2.11 -1.97
N GLN A 368 6.52 -2.87 -1.33
CA GLN A 368 5.66 -2.36 -0.27
C GLN A 368 6.47 -1.89 0.94
N ALA A 369 7.48 -2.65 1.36
CA ALA A 369 8.29 -2.31 2.53
C ALA A 369 9.02 -0.96 2.38
N TYR A 370 9.42 -0.59 1.17
CA TYR A 370 10.19 0.63 0.89
C TYR A 370 9.43 1.72 0.11
N ASN A 371 8.13 1.55 -0.12
CA ASN A 371 7.26 2.50 -0.82
C ASN A 371 7.76 2.92 -2.22
N PHE A 372 8.16 1.94 -3.03
CA PHE A 372 8.46 2.17 -4.45
C PHE A 372 7.70 1.18 -5.34
N SER A 373 7.83 1.31 -6.67
CA SER A 373 7.10 0.48 -7.62
C SER A 373 7.49 -1.01 -7.54
N THR A 374 6.57 -1.91 -7.90
CA THR A 374 6.84 -3.36 -7.94
C THR A 374 8.04 -3.70 -8.83
N GLY A 375 8.21 -2.99 -9.95
CA GLY A 375 9.36 -3.16 -10.84
C GLY A 375 10.69 -2.84 -10.16
N SER A 376 10.73 -1.75 -9.38
CA SER A 376 11.89 -1.40 -8.56
C SER A 376 12.17 -2.47 -7.49
N GLY A 377 11.14 -3.13 -6.95
CA GLY A 377 11.30 -4.24 -6.01
C GLY A 377 11.92 -5.49 -6.63
N CYS A 378 11.53 -5.82 -7.86
CA CYS A 378 12.17 -6.90 -8.61
C CYS A 378 13.65 -6.60 -8.88
N LEU A 379 13.96 -5.40 -9.37
CA LEU A 379 15.33 -4.99 -9.65
C LEU A 379 16.20 -4.93 -8.39
N THR A 380 15.63 -4.47 -7.27
CA THR A 380 16.28 -4.48 -5.96
C THR A 380 16.70 -5.90 -5.56
N ASN A 381 15.79 -6.87 -5.69
CA ASN A 381 16.09 -8.26 -5.37
C ASN A 381 17.19 -8.84 -6.27
N ILE A 382 17.13 -8.59 -7.58
CA ILE A 382 18.16 -9.06 -8.54
C ILE A 382 19.53 -8.50 -8.17
N LEU A 383 19.63 -7.19 -7.92
CA LEU A 383 20.89 -6.55 -7.54
C LEU A 383 21.39 -7.03 -6.18
N ALA A 384 20.51 -7.26 -5.21
CA ALA A 384 20.87 -7.81 -3.91
C ALA A 384 21.43 -9.25 -4.03
N PHE A 385 20.82 -10.10 -4.86
CA PHE A 385 21.35 -11.43 -5.15
C PHE A 385 22.70 -11.38 -5.88
N GLY A 386 22.85 -10.48 -6.85
CA GLY A 386 24.13 -10.26 -7.54
C GLY A 386 25.23 -9.83 -6.57
N PHE A 387 24.92 -8.89 -5.66
CA PHE A 387 25.83 -8.42 -4.63
C PHE A 387 26.27 -9.55 -3.68
N LEU A 388 25.32 -10.34 -3.17
CA LEU A 388 25.63 -11.50 -2.34
C LEU A 388 26.41 -12.59 -3.09
N GLY A 389 26.10 -12.79 -4.37
CA GLY A 389 26.83 -13.71 -5.25
C GLY A 389 28.30 -13.31 -5.40
N LEU A 390 28.58 -12.02 -5.59
CA LEU A 390 29.95 -11.50 -5.64
C LEU A 390 30.68 -11.69 -4.31
N ILE A 391 30.04 -11.39 -3.18
CA ILE A 391 30.62 -11.64 -1.84
C ILE A 391 30.94 -13.13 -1.67
N SER A 392 30.01 -14.00 -2.04
CA SER A 392 30.18 -15.45 -1.93
C SER A 392 31.30 -15.96 -2.83
N MET A 393 31.45 -15.41 -4.04
CA MET A 393 32.54 -15.71 -4.96
C MET A 393 33.90 -15.31 -4.37
N VAL A 394 34.00 -14.12 -3.77
CA VAL A 394 35.25 -13.64 -3.13
C VAL A 394 35.61 -14.52 -1.92
N ILE A 395 34.64 -14.80 -1.03
CA ILE A 395 34.85 -15.67 0.12
C ILE A 395 35.26 -17.08 -0.34
N GLY A 396 34.58 -17.64 -1.34
CA GLY A 396 34.89 -18.94 -1.91
C GLY A 396 36.31 -18.99 -2.49
N TYR A 397 36.72 -17.96 -3.22
CA TYR A 397 38.08 -17.84 -3.76
C TYR A 397 39.13 -17.79 -2.64
N LEU A 398 38.91 -16.98 -1.61
CA LEU A 398 39.81 -16.87 -0.46
C LEU A 398 39.93 -18.19 0.31
N LEU A 399 38.79 -18.84 0.61
CA LEU A 399 38.78 -20.13 1.30
C LEU A 399 39.50 -21.20 0.47
N THR A 400 39.23 -21.28 -0.84
CA THR A 400 39.89 -22.25 -1.71
C THR A 400 41.41 -22.06 -1.69
N ASN A 401 41.91 -20.82 -1.77
CA ASN A 401 43.35 -20.57 -1.71
C ASN A 401 43.96 -20.90 -0.33
N VAL A 402 43.26 -20.61 0.76
CA VAL A 402 43.73 -20.94 2.12
C VAL A 402 43.76 -22.45 2.35
N PHE A 403 42.70 -23.16 1.96
CA PHE A 403 42.64 -24.62 2.07
C PHE A 403 43.64 -25.30 1.14
N LEU A 404 43.76 -24.86 -0.12
CA LEU A 404 44.72 -25.41 -1.06
C LEU A 404 46.16 -25.17 -0.59
N GLY A 405 46.46 -23.98 -0.07
CA GLY A 405 47.76 -23.68 0.53
C GLY A 405 48.07 -24.58 1.73
N SER A 406 47.09 -24.77 2.62
CA SER A 406 47.24 -25.64 3.80
C SER A 406 47.43 -27.10 3.39
N PHE A 407 46.65 -27.58 2.42
CA PHE A 407 46.74 -28.93 1.88
C PHE A 407 48.10 -29.19 1.19
N LEU A 408 48.54 -28.27 0.32
CA LEU A 408 49.85 -28.37 -0.34
C LEU A 408 51.00 -28.32 0.67
N SER A 409 50.90 -27.49 1.71
CA SER A 409 51.90 -27.47 2.79
C SER A 409 51.94 -28.77 3.59
N SER A 410 50.79 -29.42 3.80
CA SER A 410 50.73 -30.73 4.45
C SER A 410 51.31 -31.85 3.58
N MET A 411 51.14 -31.78 2.25
CA MET A 411 51.73 -32.76 1.33
C MET A 411 53.23 -32.57 1.15
N GLY A 412 53.73 -31.32 1.17
CA GLY A 412 55.17 -31.04 1.07
C GLY A 412 56.00 -31.54 2.25
N ASN A 413 55.36 -31.82 3.40
CA ASN A 413 56.01 -32.33 4.60
C ASN A 413 55.94 -33.87 4.73
N LEU A 414 55.42 -34.59 3.73
CA LEU A 414 55.47 -36.04 3.72
C LEU A 414 56.92 -36.49 3.40
N PRO A 415 57.56 -37.30 4.26
CA PRO A 415 58.92 -37.77 4.01
C PRO A 415 58.96 -38.60 2.73
N LEU A 416 59.88 -38.26 1.82
CA LEU A 416 60.20 -39.08 0.65
C LEU A 416 60.83 -40.40 1.15
N SER A 417 60.00 -41.43 1.31
CA SER A 417 60.41 -42.78 1.71
C SER A 417 60.76 -43.65 0.51
#